data_AF-A0AAJ4MTB6-F1
#
_entry.id   AF-A0AAJ4MTB6-F1
#
_cell.length_a   1.000
_cell.length_b   1.000
_cell.length_c   1.000
_cell.angle_alpha   90.00
_cell.angle_beta   90.00
_cell.angle_gamma   90.00
#
_symmetry.space_group_name_H-M   'P 1'
#
loop_
_entity.id
_entity.type
_entity.pdbx_description
1 polymer ?
#
loop_
_entity_poly.entity_id
_entity_poly.type
_entity_poly.pdbx_seq_one_letter_code
_entity_poly.pdbx_strand_id
1 'polypeptide(L)'
;MRQTFWMSTMAVLLALGTLAPAQAAVRFYEGKPMATASVVERRDGGVVLAFLRENGEVNGYYCQCNGDSEKRMNLDKYGKASIAAVFQLDLDSEGETTFVLSRSSDKLFGLHAYRYERSGGRMFKVATLQPTLDAIVRGAKTMDEARVRAALARLQLIDYSIAYAPTGVAEFDAIEHGHGTLVGYFNIDGELLPGKPTDAPAFAYKKTFQENEGHFLTVTYLLGKGWEGGRAPSYHVKWITWETQPQRFAASQDGLLIEYDVNCCTGNVYARGRYAQGKRTGQWHYEEPLTIRSVGAFVDDKAEGPWTYESGEETTTGMMQRGQRTGRWEVSPGVDEWRDEGKGNYQGFDTYVKDRLDGPSERRIGTLVHWQGNYVNGKKQGQWIEPGGGGLYIDDIKQGPWKKATPDGGWQVLTMRDGEPEGKLEQYAAGGQLELVEHYRFGELEGPMESFYPDGKRRYQGAFANGKRDGAETLFYPDGEVPQFHRNWHKGVLHGVNIENFQSGKPKRIGAYNMGMKTGRFQYFRDDGQLIEETMY
;
A
#
# COMPACT_ATOMS: atom_id res chain seq x y z
N MET A 1 41.24 -48.70 -3.77
CA MET A 1 40.84 -49.60 -2.67
C MET A 1 39.32 -49.60 -2.64
N ARG A 2 38.65 -50.59 -3.24
CA ARG A 2 38.18 -51.86 -2.64
C ARG A 2 37.23 -51.66 -1.46
N GLN A 3 35.96 -52.06 -1.65
CA GLN A 3 35.19 -53.00 -0.80
C GLN A 3 33.77 -53.14 -1.40
N THR A 4 33.49 -54.13 -2.27
CA THR A 4 32.99 -55.51 -2.00
C THR A 4 31.71 -55.64 -1.16
N PHE A 5 30.62 -55.85 -1.90
CA PHE A 5 29.43 -56.68 -1.66
C PHE A 5 29.45 -57.65 -0.47
N TRP A 6 28.34 -57.66 0.29
CA TRP A 6 27.79 -58.84 0.96
C TRP A 6 26.28 -58.95 0.66
N MET A 7 25.89 -60.10 0.10
CA MET A 7 24.50 -60.57 0.05
C MET A 7 24.09 -61.09 1.43
N SER A 8 22.83 -60.90 1.81
CA SER A 8 22.12 -61.79 2.74
C SER A 8 20.63 -61.83 2.40
N THR A 9 20.13 -63.05 2.49
CA THR A 9 18.93 -63.64 1.93
C THR A 9 17.64 -63.38 2.72
N MET A 10 16.54 -63.29 1.97
CA MET A 10 15.15 -63.74 2.23
C MET A 10 14.58 -63.69 3.66
N ALA A 11 13.45 -62.98 3.79
CA ALA A 11 12.18 -63.63 4.13
C ALA A 11 11.00 -62.76 3.67
N VAL A 12 10.26 -63.24 2.68
CA VAL A 12 8.96 -62.72 2.24
C VAL A 12 7.91 -63.24 3.20
N LEU A 13 7.25 -62.34 3.94
CA LEU A 13 5.97 -62.62 4.61
C LEU A 13 4.88 -61.88 3.82
N LEU A 14 4.23 -62.63 2.92
CA LEU A 14 3.02 -62.23 2.21
C LEU A 14 1.86 -62.19 3.22
N ALA A 15 1.59 -61.02 3.78
CA ALA A 15 0.30 -60.75 4.40
C ALA A 15 -0.71 -60.46 3.29
N LEU A 16 -1.50 -61.47 2.93
CA LEU A 16 -2.73 -61.31 2.13
C LEU A 16 -3.78 -60.55 2.97
N GLY A 17 -3.61 -59.24 3.06
CA GLY A 17 -4.69 -58.34 3.41
C GLY A 17 -5.50 -58.08 2.15
N THR A 18 -6.74 -58.58 2.11
CA THR A 18 -7.73 -58.15 1.12
C THR A 18 -7.93 -56.65 1.28
N LEU A 19 -7.32 -55.86 0.39
CA LEU A 19 -7.73 -54.47 0.19
C LEU A 19 -9.17 -54.52 -0.30
N ALA A 20 -10.12 -54.24 0.60
CA ALA A 20 -11.45 -53.86 0.18
C ALA A 20 -11.28 -52.67 -0.79
N PRO A 21 -11.92 -52.68 -1.98
CA PRO A 21 -11.89 -51.51 -2.83
C PRO A 21 -12.39 -50.33 -2.00
N ALA A 22 -11.65 -49.21 -2.01
CA ALA A 22 -12.14 -47.97 -1.43
C ALA A 22 -13.51 -47.71 -2.05
N GLN A 23 -14.57 -47.90 -1.25
CA GLN A 23 -15.93 -47.64 -1.69
C GLN A 23 -15.97 -46.15 -2.01
N ALA A 24 -16.04 -45.80 -3.30
CA ALA A 24 -16.27 -44.43 -3.71
C ALA A 24 -17.48 -43.92 -2.92
N ALA A 25 -17.35 -42.75 -2.29
CA ALA A 25 -18.45 -42.15 -1.55
C ALA A 25 -19.68 -42.10 -2.47
N VAL A 26 -20.81 -42.61 -1.96
CA VAL A 26 -22.09 -42.62 -2.68
C VAL A 26 -22.51 -41.18 -2.83
N ARG A 27 -22.54 -40.69 -4.07
CA ARG A 27 -22.80 -39.28 -4.34
C ARG A 27 -24.19 -38.90 -3.82
N PHE A 28 -24.35 -37.71 -3.23
CA PHE A 28 -25.63 -37.25 -2.62
C PHE A 28 -26.90 -37.33 -3.50
N TYR A 29 -26.74 -37.44 -4.82
CA TYR A 29 -27.83 -37.53 -5.80
C TYR A 29 -28.08 -38.94 -6.33
N GLU A 30 -27.25 -39.92 -5.98
CA GLU A 30 -27.34 -41.29 -6.46
C GLU A 30 -28.66 -41.94 -6.01
N GLY A 31 -29.36 -42.60 -6.94
CA GLY A 31 -30.66 -43.24 -6.69
C GLY A 31 -31.85 -42.28 -6.54
N LYS A 32 -31.67 -40.96 -6.69
CA LYS A 32 -32.75 -39.98 -6.58
C LYS A 32 -33.38 -39.61 -7.93
N PRO A 33 -34.69 -39.31 -7.99
CA PRO A 33 -35.35 -38.87 -9.22
C PRO A 33 -34.83 -37.48 -9.65
N MET A 34 -34.23 -37.41 -10.84
CA MET A 34 -33.65 -36.18 -11.39
C MET A 34 -34.70 -35.34 -12.14
N ALA A 35 -34.54 -34.02 -12.08
CA ALA A 35 -35.37 -33.06 -12.82
C ALA A 35 -34.82 -32.71 -14.21
N THR A 36 -33.58 -33.11 -14.50
CA THR A 36 -32.85 -32.98 -15.78
C THR A 36 -32.28 -34.35 -16.17
N ALA A 37 -31.90 -34.54 -17.44
CA ALA A 37 -31.43 -35.82 -17.98
C ALA A 37 -30.06 -36.27 -17.44
N SER A 38 -29.24 -35.33 -16.96
CA SER A 38 -27.88 -35.60 -16.49
C SER A 38 -27.45 -34.65 -15.37
N VAL A 39 -26.47 -35.10 -14.58
CA VAL A 39 -25.75 -34.26 -13.63
C VAL A 39 -24.77 -33.36 -14.41
N VAL A 40 -24.55 -32.14 -13.92
CA VAL A 40 -23.62 -31.20 -14.55
C VAL A 40 -22.36 -31.09 -13.70
N GLU A 41 -21.24 -31.52 -14.26
CA GLU A 41 -19.91 -31.32 -13.69
C GLU A 41 -19.28 -30.08 -14.33
N ARG A 42 -18.78 -29.16 -13.49
CA ARG A 42 -18.19 -27.92 -13.99
C ARG A 42 -16.82 -28.18 -14.65
N ARG A 43 -16.49 -27.42 -15.68
CA ARG A 43 -15.20 -27.53 -16.42
C ARG A 43 -13.96 -27.29 -15.54
N ASP A 44 -14.09 -26.55 -14.44
CA ASP A 44 -13.02 -26.37 -13.46
C ASP A 44 -12.86 -27.55 -12.47
N GLY A 45 -13.59 -28.64 -12.69
CA GLY A 45 -13.29 -29.98 -12.18
C GLY A 45 -13.60 -30.20 -10.70
N GLY A 46 -14.19 -29.23 -10.00
CA GLY A 46 -14.38 -29.30 -8.55
C GLY A 46 -15.83 -29.30 -8.08
N VAL A 47 -16.80 -28.88 -8.90
CA VAL A 47 -18.19 -28.66 -8.44
C VAL A 47 -19.17 -29.48 -9.28
N VAL A 48 -20.03 -30.23 -8.59
CA VAL A 48 -21.08 -31.05 -9.18
C VAL A 48 -22.44 -30.44 -8.86
N LEU A 49 -23.30 -30.27 -9.87
CA LEU A 49 -24.67 -29.75 -9.74
C LEU A 49 -25.70 -30.82 -10.06
N ALA A 50 -26.70 -30.95 -9.19
CA ALA A 50 -27.82 -31.87 -9.38
C ALA A 50 -29.16 -31.19 -9.06
N PHE A 51 -30.18 -31.50 -9.85
CA PHE A 51 -31.54 -31.01 -9.66
C PHE A 51 -32.46 -32.19 -9.37
N LEU A 52 -32.98 -32.25 -8.15
CA LEU A 52 -33.67 -33.41 -7.60
C LEU A 52 -35.16 -33.12 -7.43
N ARG A 53 -36.01 -34.11 -7.71
CA ARG A 53 -37.44 -34.05 -7.38
C ARG A 53 -37.64 -34.57 -5.96
N GLU A 54 -38.04 -33.70 -5.06
CA GLU A 54 -38.34 -34.03 -3.67
C GLU A 54 -39.74 -33.48 -3.33
N ASN A 55 -40.64 -34.35 -2.86
CA ASN A 55 -42.03 -34.00 -2.51
C ASN A 55 -42.82 -33.27 -3.62
N GLY A 56 -42.55 -33.59 -4.89
CA GLY A 56 -43.23 -32.98 -6.04
C GLY A 56 -42.65 -31.63 -6.47
N GLU A 57 -41.59 -31.14 -5.82
CA GLU A 57 -40.87 -29.93 -6.17
C GLU A 57 -39.47 -30.25 -6.71
N VAL A 58 -38.93 -29.35 -7.54
CA VAL A 58 -37.57 -29.39 -8.06
C VAL A 58 -36.70 -28.47 -7.24
N ASN A 59 -35.64 -29.04 -6.66
CA ASN A 59 -34.63 -28.31 -5.91
C ASN A 59 -33.24 -28.53 -6.53
N GLY A 60 -32.49 -27.44 -6.69
CA GLY A 60 -31.11 -27.47 -7.17
C GLY A 60 -30.12 -27.56 -6.03
N TYR A 61 -29.07 -28.36 -6.22
CA TYR A 61 -28.00 -28.57 -5.25
C TYR A 61 -26.64 -28.55 -5.93
N TYR A 62 -25.61 -28.24 -5.15
CA TYR A 62 -24.23 -28.39 -5.56
C TYR A 62 -23.35 -28.95 -4.43
N CYS A 63 -22.19 -29.49 -4.82
CA CYS A 63 -21.17 -30.01 -3.92
C CYS A 63 -19.79 -29.81 -4.53
N GLN A 64 -18.80 -29.46 -3.69
CA GLN A 64 -17.39 -29.51 -4.07
C GLN A 64 -16.82 -30.89 -3.69
N CYS A 65 -17.08 -31.89 -4.53
CA CYS A 65 -16.87 -33.29 -4.15
C CYS A 65 -15.41 -33.74 -4.40
N ASN A 66 -14.46 -33.20 -3.62
CA ASN A 66 -13.02 -33.52 -3.73
C ASN A 66 -12.57 -34.74 -2.89
N GLY A 67 -13.49 -35.64 -2.51
CA GLY A 67 -13.16 -36.92 -1.87
C GLY A 67 -13.37 -37.01 -0.36
N ASP A 68 -13.33 -35.90 0.39
CA ASP A 68 -13.39 -35.96 1.88
C ASP A 68 -14.65 -35.33 2.51
N SER A 69 -15.49 -34.61 1.74
CA SER A 69 -16.79 -34.14 2.22
C SER A 69 -17.78 -33.97 1.07
N GLU A 70 -18.94 -34.62 1.17
CA GLU A 70 -20.08 -34.45 0.25
C GLU A 70 -21.12 -33.50 0.82
N LYS A 71 -20.70 -32.37 1.39
CA LYS A 71 -21.65 -31.41 1.96
C LYS A 71 -22.55 -30.86 0.85
N ARG A 72 -23.76 -31.43 0.74
CA ARG A 72 -24.84 -30.97 -0.15
C ARG A 72 -25.22 -29.55 0.24
N MET A 73 -25.02 -28.62 -0.67
CA MET A 73 -25.41 -27.22 -0.51
C MET A 73 -26.61 -26.92 -1.41
N ASN A 74 -27.52 -26.09 -0.92
CA ASN A 74 -28.67 -25.63 -1.70
C ASN A 74 -28.21 -24.62 -2.74
N LEU A 75 -28.61 -24.80 -4.00
CA LEU A 75 -28.41 -23.82 -5.06
C LEU A 75 -29.61 -22.87 -5.13
N ASP A 76 -30.79 -23.40 -5.46
CA ASP A 76 -32.05 -22.65 -5.55
C ASP A 76 -33.26 -23.60 -5.58
N LYS A 77 -34.46 -23.06 -5.43
CA LYS A 77 -35.74 -23.77 -5.51
C LYS A 77 -36.49 -23.40 -6.79
N TYR A 78 -36.99 -24.41 -7.50
CA TYR A 78 -37.71 -24.25 -8.76
C TYR A 78 -39.20 -24.62 -8.65
N GLY A 79 -39.67 -24.98 -7.44
CA GLY A 79 -41.06 -25.34 -7.19
C GLY A 79 -41.52 -26.50 -8.10
N LYS A 80 -42.71 -26.41 -8.67
CA LYS A 80 -43.27 -27.44 -9.57
C LYS A 80 -42.72 -27.39 -11.01
N ALA A 81 -41.69 -26.58 -11.28
CA ALA A 81 -41.11 -26.47 -12.61
C ALA A 81 -40.37 -27.77 -13.03
N SER A 82 -40.08 -27.90 -14.32
CA SER A 82 -39.04 -28.80 -14.83
C SER A 82 -37.78 -28.02 -15.17
N ILE A 83 -36.64 -28.71 -15.22
CA ILE A 83 -35.39 -28.14 -15.73
C ILE A 83 -35.25 -28.56 -17.19
N ALA A 84 -35.32 -27.59 -18.09
CA ALA A 84 -35.26 -27.81 -19.53
C ALA A 84 -33.82 -27.92 -20.03
N ALA A 85 -32.89 -27.14 -19.46
CA ALA A 85 -31.47 -27.21 -19.77
C ALA A 85 -30.63 -26.67 -18.62
N VAL A 86 -29.42 -27.21 -18.46
CA VAL A 86 -28.38 -26.68 -17.59
C VAL A 86 -27.09 -26.69 -18.38
N PHE A 87 -26.47 -25.54 -18.53
CA PHE A 87 -25.31 -25.42 -19.39
C PHE A 87 -24.39 -24.30 -18.92
N GLN A 88 -23.16 -24.34 -19.42
CA GLN A 88 -22.12 -23.42 -19.01
C GLN A 88 -21.69 -22.54 -20.18
N LEU A 89 -21.38 -21.28 -19.88
CA LEU A 89 -20.88 -20.30 -20.82
C LEU A 89 -20.03 -19.25 -20.08
N ASP A 90 -18.92 -18.85 -20.71
CA ASP A 90 -18.05 -17.81 -20.20
C ASP A 90 -18.54 -16.47 -20.80
N LEU A 91 -19.08 -15.59 -19.94
CA LEU A 91 -19.55 -14.25 -20.34
C LEU A 91 -18.52 -13.15 -20.10
N ASP A 92 -17.45 -13.45 -19.36
CA ASP A 92 -16.31 -12.59 -19.02
C ASP A 92 -15.14 -13.48 -18.54
N SER A 93 -14.03 -12.86 -18.11
CA SER A 93 -12.83 -13.56 -17.65
C SER A 93 -12.92 -14.09 -16.22
N GLU A 94 -13.85 -13.55 -15.41
CA GLU A 94 -13.92 -13.77 -13.96
C GLU A 94 -14.37 -15.17 -13.59
N GLY A 95 -15.05 -15.85 -14.50
CA GLY A 95 -15.35 -17.25 -14.31
C GLY A 95 -16.50 -17.74 -15.18
N GLU A 96 -16.59 -19.07 -15.20
CA GLU A 96 -17.64 -19.76 -15.90
C GLU A 96 -19.00 -19.50 -15.23
N THR A 97 -19.97 -19.13 -16.04
CA THR A 97 -21.35 -18.91 -15.60
C THR A 97 -22.21 -20.11 -15.95
N THR A 98 -22.94 -20.63 -14.95
CA THR A 98 -23.87 -21.74 -15.12
C THR A 98 -25.28 -21.19 -15.30
N PHE A 99 -25.91 -21.56 -16.40
CA PHE A 99 -27.27 -21.18 -16.75
C PHE A 99 -28.23 -22.33 -16.48
N VAL A 100 -29.36 -22.03 -15.86
CA VAL A 100 -30.45 -22.97 -15.61
C VAL A 100 -31.71 -22.44 -16.27
N LEU A 101 -32.16 -23.14 -17.31
CA LEU A 101 -33.43 -22.89 -17.97
C LEU A 101 -34.49 -23.81 -17.36
N SER A 102 -35.47 -23.22 -16.70
CA SER A 102 -36.60 -23.92 -16.11
C SER A 102 -37.89 -23.63 -16.88
N ARG A 103 -38.88 -24.52 -16.74
CA ARG A 103 -40.22 -24.36 -17.29
C ARG A 103 -41.26 -24.64 -16.21
N SER A 104 -42.03 -23.63 -15.84
CA SER A 104 -43.08 -23.75 -14.82
C SER A 104 -44.24 -24.62 -15.29
N SER A 105 -45.12 -25.00 -14.35
CA SER A 105 -46.37 -25.71 -14.64
C SER A 105 -47.28 -24.93 -15.61
N ASP A 106 -47.23 -23.59 -15.55
CA ASP A 106 -48.00 -22.70 -16.42
C ASP A 106 -47.32 -22.46 -17.78
N LYS A 107 -46.33 -23.30 -18.11
CA LYS A 107 -45.53 -23.27 -19.35
C LYS A 107 -44.71 -22.00 -19.54
N LEU A 108 -44.50 -21.20 -18.50
CA LEU A 108 -43.60 -20.04 -18.52
C LEU A 108 -42.15 -20.49 -18.34
N PHE A 109 -41.23 -19.84 -19.03
CA PHE A 109 -39.80 -20.12 -18.90
C PHE A 109 -39.17 -19.22 -17.83
N GLY A 110 -38.26 -19.78 -17.04
CA GLY A 110 -37.39 -19.03 -16.14
C GLY A 110 -35.93 -19.29 -16.53
N LEU A 111 -35.09 -18.26 -16.47
CA LEU A 111 -33.67 -18.37 -16.79
C LEU A 111 -32.85 -17.75 -15.65
N HIS A 112 -31.93 -18.52 -15.10
CA HIS A 112 -31.13 -18.14 -13.94
C HIS A 112 -29.65 -18.38 -14.23
N ALA A 113 -28.78 -17.51 -13.72
CA ALA A 113 -27.34 -17.61 -13.85
C ALA A 113 -26.67 -17.69 -12.48
N TYR A 114 -25.65 -18.54 -12.37
CA TYR A 114 -24.89 -18.75 -11.14
C TYR A 114 -23.39 -18.84 -11.41
N ARG A 115 -22.60 -18.35 -10.46
CA ARG A 115 -21.13 -18.43 -10.45
C ARG A 115 -20.63 -19.07 -9.17
N TYR A 116 -19.41 -19.59 -9.22
CA TYR A 116 -18.76 -20.23 -8.09
C TYR A 116 -17.59 -19.38 -7.59
N GLU A 117 -17.62 -19.05 -6.31
CA GLU A 117 -16.53 -18.37 -5.61
C GLU A 117 -15.60 -19.41 -4.98
N ARG A 118 -14.36 -19.52 -5.47
CA ARG A 118 -13.40 -20.55 -5.02
C ARG A 118 -12.94 -20.36 -3.57
N SER A 119 -12.73 -19.12 -3.14
CA SER A 119 -12.27 -18.80 -1.78
C SER A 119 -13.31 -19.14 -0.72
N GLY A 120 -14.59 -18.87 -1.00
CA GLY A 120 -15.72 -19.18 -0.13
C GLY A 120 -16.37 -20.54 -0.36
N GLY A 121 -15.95 -21.27 -1.41
CA GLY A 121 -16.49 -22.58 -1.76
C GLY A 121 -17.98 -22.60 -2.11
N ARG A 122 -18.56 -21.47 -2.55
CA ARG A 122 -20.02 -21.29 -2.69
C ARG A 122 -20.44 -20.88 -4.08
N MET A 123 -21.62 -21.36 -4.49
CA MET A 123 -22.34 -20.85 -5.65
C MET A 123 -23.17 -19.63 -5.25
N PHE A 124 -23.20 -18.59 -6.09
CA PHE A 124 -24.05 -17.41 -5.93
C PHE A 124 -24.78 -17.08 -7.24
N LYS A 125 -25.97 -16.50 -7.11
CA LYS A 125 -26.78 -16.04 -8.26
C LYS A 125 -26.20 -14.74 -8.81
N VAL A 126 -26.09 -14.64 -10.13
CA VAL A 126 -25.57 -13.44 -10.82
C VAL A 126 -26.71 -12.43 -10.96
N ALA A 127 -26.99 -11.70 -9.89
CA ALA A 127 -28.17 -10.83 -9.79
C ALA A 127 -28.21 -9.72 -10.84
N THR A 128 -27.06 -9.14 -11.19
CA THR A 128 -26.89 -8.09 -12.20
C THR A 128 -27.35 -8.52 -13.60
N LEU A 129 -27.24 -9.80 -13.92
CA LEU A 129 -27.65 -10.35 -15.21
C LEU A 129 -29.15 -10.70 -15.24
N GLN A 130 -29.80 -10.87 -14.08
CA GLN A 130 -31.16 -11.39 -13.98
C GLN A 130 -32.19 -10.62 -14.83
N PRO A 131 -32.23 -9.27 -14.85
CA PRO A 131 -33.19 -8.54 -15.70
C PRO A 131 -33.03 -8.87 -17.19
N THR A 132 -31.79 -9.08 -17.64
CA THR A 132 -31.47 -9.47 -19.02
C THR A 132 -31.94 -10.91 -19.29
N LEU A 133 -31.74 -11.83 -18.35
CA LEU A 133 -32.22 -13.22 -18.48
C LEU A 133 -33.74 -13.28 -18.55
N ASP A 134 -34.43 -12.50 -17.72
CA ASP A 134 -35.88 -12.40 -17.70
C ASP A 134 -36.40 -11.88 -19.04
N ALA A 135 -35.73 -10.87 -19.63
CA ALA A 135 -36.06 -10.34 -20.95
C ALA A 135 -35.89 -11.39 -22.07
N ILE A 136 -34.84 -12.23 -22.03
CA ILE A 136 -34.58 -13.29 -23.02
C ILE A 136 -35.74 -14.30 -23.08
N VAL A 137 -36.32 -14.64 -21.93
CA VAL A 137 -37.39 -15.66 -21.84
C VAL A 137 -38.80 -15.09 -21.80
N ARG A 138 -38.95 -13.77 -21.66
CA ARG A 138 -40.24 -13.09 -21.52
C ARG A 138 -41.16 -13.39 -22.71
N GLY A 139 -42.32 -13.97 -22.43
CA GLY A 139 -43.32 -14.29 -23.45
C GLY A 139 -42.93 -15.38 -24.45
N ALA A 140 -41.80 -16.08 -24.23
CA ALA A 140 -41.34 -17.12 -25.13
C ALA A 140 -42.29 -18.33 -25.10
N LYS A 141 -42.86 -18.68 -26.25
CA LYS A 141 -43.69 -19.90 -26.39
C LYS A 141 -42.87 -21.18 -26.35
N THR A 142 -41.63 -21.11 -26.84
CA THR A 142 -40.67 -22.21 -26.90
C THR A 142 -39.26 -21.67 -26.66
N MET A 143 -38.49 -22.30 -25.78
CA MET A 143 -37.12 -21.91 -25.44
C MET A 143 -36.28 -23.17 -25.16
N ASP A 144 -35.04 -23.18 -25.61
CA ASP A 144 -34.05 -24.25 -25.44
C ASP A 144 -32.64 -23.66 -25.24
N GLU A 145 -31.66 -24.52 -24.95
CA GLU A 145 -30.28 -24.09 -24.75
C GLU A 145 -29.71 -23.32 -25.96
N ALA A 146 -29.94 -23.80 -27.19
CA ALA A 146 -29.37 -23.19 -28.38
C ALA A 146 -29.86 -21.75 -28.57
N ARG A 147 -31.14 -21.48 -28.33
CA ARG A 147 -31.72 -20.13 -28.40
C ARG A 147 -31.21 -19.23 -27.29
N VAL A 148 -31.07 -19.76 -26.06
CA VAL A 148 -30.50 -18.98 -24.96
C VAL A 148 -29.03 -18.63 -25.28
N ARG A 149 -28.22 -19.58 -25.74
CA ARG A 149 -26.83 -19.31 -26.17
C ARG A 149 -26.76 -18.26 -27.28
N ALA A 150 -27.63 -18.35 -28.27
CA ALA A 150 -27.70 -17.36 -29.35
C ALA A 150 -28.09 -15.96 -28.86
N ALA A 151 -28.96 -15.87 -27.85
CA ALA A 151 -29.32 -14.60 -27.22
C ALA A 151 -28.15 -14.04 -26.39
N LEU A 152 -27.53 -14.86 -25.56
CA LEU A 152 -26.38 -14.48 -24.72
C LEU A 152 -25.16 -14.04 -25.55
N ALA A 153 -24.92 -14.67 -26.70
CA ALA A 153 -23.81 -14.31 -27.60
C ALA A 153 -23.91 -12.89 -28.18
N ARG A 154 -25.08 -12.25 -28.09
CA ARG A 154 -25.30 -10.86 -28.53
C ARG A 154 -25.07 -9.83 -27.43
N LEU A 155 -24.92 -10.27 -26.18
CA LEU A 155 -24.65 -9.36 -25.07
C LEU A 155 -23.25 -8.76 -25.22
N GLN A 156 -23.13 -7.48 -24.89
CA GLN A 156 -21.82 -6.88 -24.70
C GLN A 156 -21.18 -7.48 -23.44
N LEU A 157 -19.86 -7.65 -23.51
CA LEU A 157 -19.08 -8.25 -22.44
C LEU A 157 -18.87 -7.20 -21.36
N ILE A 158 -19.30 -7.50 -20.15
CA ILE A 158 -19.08 -6.73 -18.93
C ILE A 158 -18.81 -7.76 -17.83
N ASP A 159 -18.07 -7.38 -16.80
CA ASP A 159 -18.00 -8.16 -15.57
C ASP A 159 -19.37 -8.23 -14.89
N TYR A 160 -20.06 -9.37 -15.02
CA TYR A 160 -21.35 -9.56 -14.38
C TYR A 160 -21.23 -9.92 -12.88
N SER A 161 -20.02 -10.16 -12.35
CA SER A 161 -19.83 -10.35 -10.90
C SER A 161 -19.80 -9.04 -10.11
N ILE A 162 -19.49 -7.91 -10.76
CA ILE A 162 -19.37 -6.64 -10.05
C ILE A 162 -20.75 -6.10 -9.69
N ALA A 163 -20.97 -5.88 -8.39
CA ALA A 163 -22.06 -5.05 -7.91
C ALA A 163 -21.59 -3.59 -7.89
N TYR A 164 -22.14 -2.77 -8.78
CA TYR A 164 -21.87 -1.33 -8.81
C TYR A 164 -22.63 -0.61 -7.69
N ALA A 165 -21.90 0.18 -6.92
CA ALA A 165 -22.46 1.03 -5.88
C ALA A 165 -23.40 2.07 -6.49
N PRO A 166 -24.52 2.41 -5.84
CA PRO A 166 -25.42 3.44 -6.34
C PRO A 166 -24.70 4.77 -6.59
N THR A 167 -25.00 5.37 -7.73
CA THR A 167 -24.48 6.69 -8.12
C THR A 167 -25.09 7.83 -7.30
N GLY A 168 -26.27 7.61 -6.72
CA GLY A 168 -27.09 8.64 -6.08
C GLY A 168 -27.89 9.47 -7.08
N VAL A 169 -27.92 9.05 -8.34
CA VAL A 169 -28.59 9.73 -9.45
C VAL A 169 -29.57 8.73 -10.04
N ALA A 170 -30.86 8.91 -9.76
CA ALA A 170 -31.89 7.92 -10.10
C ALA A 170 -31.91 7.53 -11.58
N GLU A 171 -31.64 8.47 -12.49
CA GLU A 171 -31.54 8.20 -13.93
C GLU A 171 -30.34 7.31 -14.31
N PHE A 172 -29.22 7.42 -13.59
CA PHE A 172 -28.03 6.59 -13.82
C PHE A 172 -28.19 5.22 -13.17
N ASP A 173 -28.79 5.17 -11.97
CA ASP A 173 -29.05 3.93 -11.23
C ASP A 173 -30.12 3.05 -11.90
N ALA A 174 -30.94 3.63 -12.78
CA ALA A 174 -31.92 2.91 -13.60
C ALA A 174 -31.31 2.26 -14.87
N ILE A 175 -30.02 2.41 -15.14
CA ILE A 175 -29.38 1.86 -16.35
C ILE A 175 -29.31 0.35 -16.28
N GLU A 176 -29.99 -0.31 -17.22
CA GLU A 176 -29.83 -1.74 -17.46
C GLU A 176 -28.71 -1.98 -18.49
N HIS A 177 -27.50 -2.30 -18.03
CA HIS A 177 -26.31 -2.42 -18.90
C HIS A 177 -26.42 -3.45 -20.05
N GLY A 178 -27.35 -4.41 -19.96
CA GLY A 178 -27.68 -5.35 -21.04
C GLY A 178 -28.35 -4.69 -22.25
N HIS A 179 -29.00 -3.53 -22.08
CA HIS A 179 -29.69 -2.76 -23.11
C HIS A 179 -28.84 -1.60 -23.65
N GLY A 180 -29.39 -0.73 -24.48
CA GLY A 180 -28.69 0.43 -25.06
C GLY A 180 -28.06 0.17 -26.42
N THR A 181 -27.61 1.24 -27.08
CA THR A 181 -27.07 1.22 -28.44
C THR A 181 -25.54 1.30 -28.37
N LEU A 182 -24.86 0.33 -28.99
CA LEU A 182 -23.41 0.35 -29.12
C LEU A 182 -22.98 1.55 -29.97
N VAL A 183 -22.14 2.40 -29.40
CA VAL A 183 -21.53 3.55 -30.09
C VAL A 183 -20.36 3.09 -30.94
N GLY A 184 -19.45 2.34 -30.32
CA GLY A 184 -18.23 1.85 -30.95
C GLY A 184 -17.20 1.37 -29.94
N TYR A 185 -16.07 0.88 -30.47
CA TYR A 185 -14.92 0.40 -29.71
C TYR A 185 -13.77 1.38 -29.87
N PHE A 186 -12.94 1.50 -28.84
CA PHE A 186 -11.83 2.47 -28.80
C PHE A 186 -10.51 1.78 -28.46
N ASN A 187 -9.41 2.26 -29.05
CA ASN A 187 -8.05 1.85 -28.65
C ASN A 187 -7.58 2.63 -27.40
N ILE A 188 -6.36 2.34 -26.95
CA ILE A 188 -5.76 2.96 -25.75
C ILE A 188 -5.56 4.48 -25.90
N ASP A 189 -5.42 4.96 -27.13
CA ASP A 189 -5.27 6.38 -27.46
C ASP A 189 -6.64 7.10 -27.55
N GLY A 190 -7.75 6.38 -27.38
CA GLY A 190 -9.11 6.92 -27.45
C GLY A 190 -9.63 7.10 -28.88
N GLU A 191 -9.00 6.47 -29.87
CA GLU A 191 -9.44 6.51 -31.27
C GLU A 191 -10.54 5.46 -31.51
N LEU A 192 -11.56 5.85 -32.28
CA LEU A 192 -12.67 4.98 -32.66
C LEU A 192 -12.17 3.91 -33.66
N LEU A 193 -12.40 2.64 -33.33
CA LEU A 193 -12.08 1.49 -34.16
C LEU A 193 -13.14 1.27 -35.25
N PRO A 194 -12.76 0.73 -36.43
CA PRO A 194 -13.69 0.49 -37.53
C PRO A 194 -14.72 -0.61 -37.24
N GLY A 195 -14.60 -1.32 -36.12
CA GLY A 195 -15.50 -2.38 -35.70
C GLY A 195 -15.01 -3.07 -34.43
N LYS A 196 -15.66 -4.19 -34.07
CA LYS A 196 -15.20 -5.04 -32.96
C LYS A 196 -13.87 -5.70 -33.34
N PRO A 197 -12.78 -5.47 -32.60
CA PRO A 197 -11.51 -6.11 -32.92
C PRO A 197 -11.56 -7.63 -32.72
N THR A 198 -10.85 -8.37 -33.59
CA THR A 198 -10.84 -9.84 -33.63
C THR A 198 -9.67 -10.45 -32.86
N ASP A 199 -8.52 -9.78 -32.87
CA ASP A 199 -7.25 -10.36 -32.42
C ASP A 199 -6.95 -10.01 -30.95
N ALA A 200 -7.37 -8.82 -30.53
CA ALA A 200 -7.23 -8.32 -29.17
C ALA A 200 -8.51 -7.59 -28.74
N PRO A 201 -8.86 -7.59 -27.44
CA PRO A 201 -9.95 -6.78 -26.95
C PRO A 201 -9.66 -5.29 -27.18
N ALA A 202 -10.72 -4.52 -27.40
CA ALA A 202 -10.62 -3.07 -27.40
C ALA A 202 -10.25 -2.57 -25.99
N PHE A 203 -9.62 -1.41 -25.92
CA PHE A 203 -9.35 -0.76 -24.64
C PHE A 203 -10.65 -0.36 -23.94
N ALA A 204 -11.62 0.14 -24.72
CA ALA A 204 -12.93 0.51 -24.24
C ALA A 204 -14.01 0.29 -25.29
N TYR A 205 -15.26 0.29 -24.86
CA TYR A 205 -16.41 0.55 -25.73
C TYR A 205 -17.41 1.47 -25.04
N LYS A 206 -18.25 2.14 -25.82
CA LYS A 206 -19.31 3.02 -25.31
C LYS A 206 -20.70 2.54 -25.73
N LYS A 207 -21.70 2.76 -24.86
CA LYS A 207 -23.12 2.56 -25.18
C LYS A 207 -23.93 3.79 -24.78
N THR A 208 -24.92 4.14 -25.58
CA THR A 208 -25.93 5.16 -25.24
C THR A 208 -27.23 4.49 -24.78
N PHE A 209 -27.92 5.13 -23.85
CA PHE A 209 -29.14 4.59 -23.22
C PHE A 209 -30.35 5.51 -23.37
N GLN A 210 -30.12 6.82 -23.40
CA GLN A 210 -31.15 7.84 -23.55
C GLN A 210 -30.60 8.99 -24.38
N GLU A 211 -31.50 9.75 -25.02
CA GLU A 211 -31.18 10.98 -25.73
C GLU A 211 -32.13 12.08 -25.25
N ASN A 212 -31.59 13.25 -24.94
CA ASN A 212 -32.36 14.43 -24.59
C ASN A 212 -31.70 15.67 -25.20
N GLU A 213 -32.40 16.38 -26.09
CA GLU A 213 -31.92 17.62 -26.72
C GLU A 213 -30.48 17.52 -27.28
N GLY A 214 -30.17 16.42 -27.99
CA GLY A 214 -28.84 16.17 -28.57
C GLY A 214 -27.75 15.77 -27.57
N HIS A 215 -28.11 15.52 -26.30
CA HIS A 215 -27.25 14.93 -25.30
C HIS A 215 -27.59 13.45 -25.14
N PHE A 216 -26.57 12.61 -25.06
CA PHE A 216 -26.71 11.17 -24.96
C PHE A 216 -26.23 10.68 -23.60
N LEU A 217 -27.10 10.03 -22.84
CA LEU A 217 -26.70 9.33 -21.63
C LEU A 217 -25.83 8.14 -22.03
N THR A 218 -24.55 8.24 -21.73
CA THR A 218 -23.51 7.35 -22.24
C THR A 218 -22.81 6.66 -21.08
N VAL A 219 -22.59 5.35 -21.25
CA VAL A 219 -21.75 4.56 -20.36
C VAL A 219 -20.50 4.14 -21.13
N THR A 220 -19.34 4.42 -20.53
CA THR A 220 -18.04 3.95 -21.02
C THR A 220 -17.64 2.71 -20.24
N TYR A 221 -17.31 1.65 -20.96
CA TYR A 221 -16.87 0.38 -20.41
C TYR A 221 -15.40 0.17 -20.75
N LEU A 222 -14.55 0.04 -19.75
CA LEU A 222 -13.11 -0.07 -19.88
C LEU A 222 -12.67 -1.52 -19.66
N LEU A 223 -11.69 -2.00 -20.41
CA LEU A 223 -11.12 -3.33 -20.20
C LEU A 223 -10.52 -3.43 -18.79
N GLY A 224 -10.92 -4.45 -18.04
CA GLY A 224 -10.43 -4.70 -16.67
C GLY A 224 -8.93 -4.95 -16.64
N LYS A 225 -8.25 -4.46 -15.60
CA LYS A 225 -6.82 -4.74 -15.38
C LYS A 225 -6.61 -6.22 -15.07
N GLY A 226 -5.56 -6.81 -15.63
CA GLY A 226 -5.17 -8.21 -15.33
C GLY A 226 -5.77 -9.26 -16.27
N TRP A 227 -6.42 -8.87 -17.38
CA TRP A 227 -6.77 -9.83 -18.43
C TRP A 227 -5.49 -10.33 -19.13
N GLU A 228 -5.18 -11.62 -18.97
CA GLU A 228 -3.97 -12.27 -19.53
C GLU A 228 -4.23 -13.07 -20.82
N GLY A 229 -5.43 -12.98 -21.41
CA GLY A 229 -5.81 -13.78 -22.58
C GLY A 229 -6.45 -15.13 -22.23
N GLY A 230 -6.89 -15.88 -23.25
CA GLY A 230 -7.43 -17.24 -23.09
C GLY A 230 -8.87 -17.36 -22.56
N ARG A 231 -9.52 -16.25 -22.19
CA ARG A 231 -10.94 -16.16 -21.82
C ARG A 231 -11.59 -14.92 -22.44
N ALA A 232 -12.93 -14.86 -22.41
CA ALA A 232 -13.66 -13.66 -22.83
C ALA A 232 -13.16 -12.43 -22.05
N PRO A 233 -12.95 -11.27 -22.70
CA PRO A 233 -12.53 -10.06 -22.01
C PRO A 233 -13.61 -9.58 -21.05
N SER A 234 -13.19 -9.09 -19.88
CA SER A 234 -14.06 -8.46 -18.88
C SER A 234 -13.95 -6.95 -18.98
N TYR A 235 -15.07 -6.26 -19.16
CA TYR A 235 -15.12 -4.79 -19.15
C TYR A 235 -15.85 -4.30 -17.91
N HIS A 236 -15.37 -3.20 -17.35
CA HIS A 236 -15.92 -2.59 -16.14
C HIS A 236 -16.54 -1.25 -16.51
N VAL A 237 -17.63 -0.85 -15.86
CA VAL A 237 -18.15 0.51 -16.00
C VAL A 237 -17.07 1.47 -15.52
N LYS A 238 -16.69 2.43 -16.36
CA LYS A 238 -15.71 3.47 -16.02
C LYS A 238 -16.39 4.81 -15.80
N TRP A 239 -17.21 5.23 -16.75
CA TRP A 239 -17.92 6.51 -16.71
C TRP A 239 -19.39 6.33 -17.03
N ILE A 240 -20.25 7.04 -16.29
CA ILE A 240 -21.64 7.31 -16.66
C ILE A 240 -21.78 8.82 -16.75
N THR A 241 -22.13 9.33 -17.92
CA THR A 241 -22.22 10.77 -18.15
C THR A 241 -23.09 11.10 -19.36
N TRP A 242 -23.50 12.36 -19.45
CA TRP A 242 -24.13 12.91 -20.66
C TRP A 242 -23.05 13.38 -21.64
N GLU A 243 -23.19 13.03 -22.92
CA GLU A 243 -22.24 13.42 -23.97
C GLU A 243 -22.96 14.01 -25.18
N THR A 244 -22.39 15.03 -25.83
CA THR A 244 -22.92 15.62 -27.08
C THR A 244 -22.43 14.88 -28.32
N GLN A 245 -21.29 14.19 -28.21
CA GLN A 245 -20.64 13.46 -29.31
C GLN A 245 -20.06 12.14 -28.78
N PRO A 246 -20.88 11.11 -28.53
CA PRO A 246 -20.44 9.87 -27.89
C PRO A 246 -19.38 9.09 -28.69
N GLN A 247 -19.29 9.34 -30.01
CA GLN A 247 -18.24 8.79 -30.88
C GLN A 247 -16.84 9.34 -30.59
N ARG A 248 -16.72 10.43 -29.82
CA ARG A 248 -15.45 10.91 -29.28
C ARG A 248 -15.25 10.31 -27.90
N PHE A 249 -14.05 9.78 -27.65
CA PHE A 249 -13.74 9.18 -26.36
C PHE A 249 -13.75 10.20 -25.21
N ALA A 250 -13.17 11.38 -25.45
CA ALA A 250 -13.08 12.48 -24.50
C ALA A 250 -13.55 13.80 -25.12
N ALA A 251 -13.68 14.83 -24.28
CA ALA A 251 -14.10 16.18 -24.65
C ALA A 251 -15.52 16.29 -25.28
N SER A 252 -16.33 15.25 -25.13
CA SER A 252 -17.75 15.25 -25.52
C SER A 252 -18.68 15.34 -24.31
N GLN A 253 -18.15 15.22 -23.10
CA GLN A 253 -18.91 15.22 -21.85
C GLN A 253 -19.57 16.59 -21.61
N ASP A 254 -20.86 16.57 -21.28
CA ASP A 254 -21.62 17.77 -20.99
C ASP A 254 -22.76 17.43 -20.03
N GLY A 255 -22.58 17.72 -18.74
CA GLY A 255 -23.48 17.32 -17.67
C GLY A 255 -22.78 16.62 -16.51
N LEU A 256 -23.55 15.88 -15.71
CA LEU A 256 -23.03 15.12 -14.58
C LEU A 256 -22.16 13.95 -15.08
N LEU A 257 -21.07 13.67 -14.37
CA LEU A 257 -20.24 12.50 -14.57
C LEU A 257 -20.09 11.73 -13.26
N ILE A 258 -20.26 10.42 -13.34
CA ILE A 258 -19.89 9.46 -12.31
C ILE A 258 -18.77 8.59 -12.86
N GLU A 259 -17.68 8.49 -12.11
CA GLU A 259 -16.55 7.63 -12.39
C GLU A 259 -16.49 6.50 -11.38
N TYR A 260 -16.28 5.28 -11.86
CA TYR A 260 -16.04 4.10 -11.03
C TYR A 260 -14.55 3.73 -11.03
N ASP A 261 -14.14 3.11 -9.93
CA ASP A 261 -12.84 2.42 -9.87
C ASP A 261 -12.87 1.17 -10.76
N VAL A 262 -11.78 0.97 -11.51
CA VAL A 262 -11.59 -0.13 -12.46
C VAL A 262 -10.44 -1.06 -12.07
N ASN A 263 -9.75 -0.78 -10.96
CA ASN A 263 -8.50 -1.46 -10.61
C ASN A 263 -8.67 -2.91 -10.15
N CYS A 264 -9.72 -3.27 -9.40
CA CYS A 264 -10.20 -4.66 -9.28
C CYS A 264 -11.49 -4.76 -8.46
N CYS A 265 -12.39 -5.57 -9.02
CA CYS A 265 -13.39 -6.40 -8.35
C CYS A 265 -14.48 -5.71 -7.51
N THR A 266 -14.39 -4.39 -7.32
CA THR A 266 -15.37 -3.60 -6.58
C THR A 266 -15.93 -2.50 -7.47
N GLY A 267 -17.25 -2.33 -7.48
CA GLY A 267 -17.92 -1.31 -8.27
C GLY A 267 -18.09 0.00 -7.51
N ASN A 268 -17.03 0.48 -6.87
CA ASN A 268 -17.09 1.69 -6.05
C ASN A 268 -17.04 2.96 -6.91
N VAL A 269 -17.82 3.97 -6.53
CA VAL A 269 -17.77 5.30 -7.15
C VAL A 269 -16.48 5.99 -6.72
N TYR A 270 -15.60 6.25 -7.68
CA TYR A 270 -14.33 6.93 -7.50
C TYR A 270 -14.47 8.46 -7.57
N ALA A 271 -15.25 8.97 -8.52
CA ALA A 271 -15.41 10.41 -8.67
C ALA A 271 -16.82 10.79 -9.09
N ARG A 272 -17.21 12.00 -8.71
CA ARG A 272 -18.44 12.64 -9.18
C ARG A 272 -18.18 14.11 -9.39
N GLY A 273 -18.71 14.64 -10.49
CA GLY A 273 -18.56 16.04 -10.82
C GLY A 273 -19.32 16.39 -12.08
N ARG A 274 -19.06 17.58 -12.61
CA ARG A 274 -19.75 18.06 -13.81
C ARG A 274 -18.76 18.43 -14.89
N TYR A 275 -19.18 18.21 -16.12
CA TYR A 275 -18.57 18.75 -17.32
C TYR A 275 -19.48 19.83 -17.92
N ALA A 276 -18.86 20.82 -18.53
CA ALA A 276 -19.48 21.71 -19.49
C ALA A 276 -18.58 21.75 -20.73
N GLN A 277 -19.15 21.43 -21.90
CA GLN A 277 -18.42 21.47 -23.18
C GLN A 277 -17.07 20.70 -23.15
N GLY A 278 -17.07 19.52 -22.55
CA GLY A 278 -15.90 18.64 -22.48
C GLY A 278 -14.86 19.02 -21.41
N LYS A 279 -15.11 20.06 -20.60
CA LYS A 279 -14.22 20.46 -19.51
C LYS A 279 -14.87 20.34 -18.13
N ARG A 280 -14.09 19.93 -17.14
CA ARG A 280 -14.53 19.86 -15.74
C ARG A 280 -14.91 21.24 -15.22
N THR A 281 -16.05 21.31 -14.56
CA THR A 281 -16.59 22.53 -13.97
C THR A 281 -17.35 22.24 -12.68
N GLY A 282 -17.45 23.24 -11.81
CA GLY A 282 -18.19 23.14 -10.55
C GLY A 282 -17.50 22.23 -9.54
N GLN A 283 -18.25 21.78 -8.53
CA GLN A 283 -17.73 20.92 -7.46
C GLN A 283 -17.45 19.50 -7.97
N TRP A 284 -16.31 18.97 -7.55
CA TRP A 284 -15.86 17.62 -7.81
C TRP A 284 -15.54 16.95 -6.48
N HIS A 285 -15.94 15.69 -6.37
CA HIS A 285 -15.60 14.84 -5.24
C HIS A 285 -14.88 13.61 -5.77
N TYR A 286 -13.76 13.27 -5.15
CA TYR A 286 -12.99 12.07 -5.40
C TYR A 286 -12.93 11.26 -4.11
N GLU A 287 -13.06 9.94 -4.24
CA GLU A 287 -13.01 9.00 -3.13
C GLU A 287 -12.33 7.73 -3.62
N GLU A 288 -11.11 7.51 -3.14
CA GLU A 288 -10.48 6.20 -3.21
C GLU A 288 -10.87 5.44 -1.93
N PRO A 289 -11.55 4.29 -2.05
CA PRO A 289 -12.07 3.59 -0.88
C PRO A 289 -10.99 3.30 0.16
N LEU A 290 -11.26 3.71 1.40
CA LEU A 290 -10.41 3.46 2.58
C LEU A 290 -9.06 4.19 2.62
N THR A 291 -8.77 5.09 1.66
CA THR A 291 -7.46 5.75 1.60
C THR A 291 -7.55 7.27 1.59
N ILE A 292 -8.21 7.85 0.61
CA ILE A 292 -8.17 9.30 0.32
C ILE A 292 -9.53 9.79 -0.17
N ARG A 293 -9.95 10.96 0.34
CA ARG A 293 -11.03 11.76 -0.25
C ARG A 293 -10.51 13.13 -0.63
N SER A 294 -11.07 13.71 -1.68
CA SER A 294 -10.86 15.13 -1.95
C SER A 294 -12.08 15.79 -2.55
N VAL A 295 -12.24 17.07 -2.24
CA VAL A 295 -13.33 17.89 -2.74
C VAL A 295 -12.83 19.28 -3.10
N GLY A 296 -13.33 19.79 -4.22
CA GLY A 296 -13.06 21.16 -4.62
C GLY A 296 -13.63 21.46 -5.99
N ALA A 297 -13.55 22.72 -6.40
CA ALA A 297 -14.13 23.17 -7.65
C ALA A 297 -13.12 23.14 -8.81
N PHE A 298 -13.63 22.89 -10.01
CA PHE A 298 -12.93 23.14 -11.27
C PHE A 298 -13.57 24.31 -12.03
N VAL A 299 -12.73 25.04 -12.76
CA VAL A 299 -13.10 26.00 -13.81
C VAL A 299 -12.25 25.67 -15.03
N ASP A 300 -12.88 25.25 -16.13
CA ASP A 300 -12.21 24.86 -17.37
C ASP A 300 -11.01 23.89 -17.15
N ASP A 301 -11.26 22.77 -16.48
CA ASP A 301 -10.27 21.75 -16.12
C ASP A 301 -9.18 22.19 -15.13
N LYS A 302 -9.23 23.41 -14.62
CA LYS A 302 -8.31 23.91 -13.60
C LYS A 302 -8.98 23.92 -12.23
N ALA A 303 -8.37 23.23 -11.27
CA ALA A 303 -8.78 23.30 -9.88
C ALA A 303 -8.68 24.75 -9.39
N GLU A 304 -9.76 25.25 -8.80
CA GLU A 304 -9.91 26.66 -8.43
C GLU A 304 -10.68 26.76 -7.10
N GLY A 305 -10.35 27.77 -6.31
CA GLY A 305 -11.03 28.04 -5.04
C GLY A 305 -10.58 27.10 -3.92
N PRO A 306 -11.41 26.94 -2.86
CA PRO A 306 -11.06 26.09 -1.73
C PRO A 306 -11.09 24.62 -2.12
N TRP A 307 -10.09 23.89 -1.65
CA TRP A 307 -9.92 22.46 -1.83
C TRP A 307 -9.58 21.80 -0.50
N THR A 308 -10.14 20.62 -0.30
CA THR A 308 -9.87 19.77 0.86
C THR A 308 -9.39 18.41 0.39
N TYR A 309 -8.29 17.93 0.98
CA TYR A 309 -7.77 16.57 0.82
C TYR A 309 -7.77 15.89 2.18
N GLU A 310 -8.45 14.77 2.28
CA GLU A 310 -8.60 13.94 3.47
C GLU A 310 -7.84 12.63 3.28
N SER A 311 -7.05 12.24 4.27
CA SER A 311 -6.36 10.95 4.32
C SER A 311 -6.44 10.38 5.74
N GLY A 312 -5.93 9.15 5.95
CA GLY A 312 -5.84 8.57 7.29
C GLY A 312 -4.90 9.33 8.25
N GLU A 313 -3.93 10.09 7.73
CA GLU A 313 -2.94 10.79 8.57
C GLU A 313 -3.30 12.25 8.81
N GLU A 314 -3.59 12.98 7.74
CA GLU A 314 -3.84 14.42 7.76
C GLU A 314 -5.03 14.78 6.86
N THR A 315 -5.76 15.80 7.26
CA THR A 315 -6.69 16.54 6.41
C THR A 315 -6.09 17.90 6.11
N THR A 316 -5.97 18.25 4.83
CA THR A 316 -5.41 19.52 4.38
C THR A 316 -6.45 20.33 3.64
N THR A 317 -6.56 21.63 3.94
CA THR A 317 -7.49 22.54 3.26
C THR A 317 -6.79 23.83 2.89
N GLY A 318 -6.97 24.28 1.65
CA GLY A 318 -6.40 25.54 1.19
C GLY A 318 -6.90 25.95 -0.17
N MET A 319 -6.25 26.95 -0.76
CA MET A 319 -6.69 27.56 -2.01
C MET A 319 -5.93 26.99 -3.21
N MET A 320 -6.69 26.58 -4.22
CA MET A 320 -6.20 26.30 -5.57
C MET A 320 -6.44 27.50 -6.47
N GLN A 321 -5.46 27.83 -7.30
CA GLN A 321 -5.56 28.85 -8.34
C GLN A 321 -4.97 28.29 -9.62
N ARG A 322 -5.77 28.23 -10.69
CA ARG A 322 -5.37 27.71 -12.00
C ARG A 322 -4.74 26.32 -11.96
N GLY A 323 -5.24 25.46 -11.07
CA GLY A 323 -4.77 24.10 -10.90
C GLY A 323 -3.58 23.94 -9.95
N GLN A 324 -3.19 24.99 -9.23
CA GLN A 324 -2.01 24.96 -8.35
C GLN A 324 -2.34 25.45 -6.94
N ARG A 325 -1.77 24.80 -5.92
CA ARG A 325 -1.85 25.22 -4.53
C ARG A 325 -1.19 26.59 -4.35
N THR A 326 -1.86 27.46 -3.63
CA THR A 326 -1.37 28.80 -3.31
C THR A 326 -1.77 29.21 -1.90
N GLY A 327 -0.96 30.06 -1.27
CA GLY A 327 -1.19 30.57 0.06
C GLY A 327 -1.04 29.50 1.13
N ARG A 328 -1.69 29.75 2.27
CA ARG A 328 -1.64 28.88 3.44
C ARG A 328 -2.66 27.74 3.32
N TRP A 329 -2.18 26.52 3.54
CA TRP A 329 -2.94 25.28 3.57
C TRP A 329 -2.97 24.79 5.01
N GLU A 330 -4.12 24.84 5.64
CA GLU A 330 -4.29 24.36 7.02
C GLU A 330 -4.26 22.84 7.04
N VAL A 331 -3.69 22.31 8.12
CA VAL A 331 -3.62 20.89 8.39
C VAL A 331 -4.29 20.59 9.71
N SER A 332 -5.18 19.61 9.68
CA SER A 332 -5.85 19.03 10.84
C SER A 332 -5.64 17.52 10.85
N PRO A 333 -6.00 16.83 11.95
CA PRO A 333 -5.91 15.38 12.01
C PRO A 333 -6.66 14.73 10.84
N GLY A 334 -6.13 13.61 10.37
CA GLY A 334 -6.76 12.78 9.35
C GLY A 334 -8.08 12.16 9.81
N VAL A 335 -8.69 11.42 8.89
CA VAL A 335 -9.98 10.74 9.02
C VAL A 335 -9.83 9.54 9.95
N ASP A 336 -10.62 9.50 11.03
CA ASP A 336 -10.55 8.47 12.06
C ASP A 336 -10.71 7.05 11.49
N GLU A 337 -11.57 6.89 10.47
CA GLU A 337 -11.87 5.62 9.82
C GLU A 337 -10.65 4.95 9.17
N TRP A 338 -9.62 5.72 8.81
CA TRP A 338 -8.45 5.22 8.06
C TRP A 338 -7.13 5.45 8.79
N ARG A 339 -7.17 5.99 10.01
CA ARG A 339 -5.97 6.33 10.76
C ARG A 339 -5.33 5.09 11.35
N ASP A 340 -4.03 4.91 11.12
CA ASP A 340 -3.24 3.88 11.79
C ASP A 340 -3.11 4.16 13.29
N GLU A 341 -3.31 3.14 14.11
CA GLU A 341 -3.09 3.22 15.55
C GLU A 341 -1.63 3.63 15.86
N GLY A 342 -1.45 4.76 16.53
CA GLY A 342 -0.13 5.26 16.92
C GLY A 342 0.48 6.36 16.02
N LYS A 343 -0.19 6.74 14.92
CA LYS A 343 0.20 7.94 14.16
C LYS A 343 -0.27 9.22 14.85
N GLY A 344 0.54 10.28 14.75
CA GLY A 344 0.32 11.54 15.44
C GLY A 344 -0.90 12.29 14.90
N ASN A 345 -1.71 12.86 15.80
CA ASN A 345 -2.80 13.77 15.46
C ASN A 345 -2.24 15.15 15.10
N TYR A 346 -1.65 15.26 13.91
CA TYR A 346 -0.98 16.46 13.47
C TYR A 346 -1.98 17.61 13.22
N GLN A 347 -1.55 18.81 13.60
CA GLN A 347 -2.19 20.07 13.26
C GLN A 347 -1.11 21.03 12.76
N GLY A 348 -1.48 22.03 11.97
CA GLY A 348 -0.55 23.07 11.55
C GLY A 348 -0.91 23.59 10.18
N PHE A 349 0.09 23.89 9.37
CA PHE A 349 -0.13 24.40 8.02
C PHE A 349 1.14 24.29 7.17
N ASP A 350 0.94 24.39 5.86
CA ASP A 350 2.00 24.63 4.88
C ASP A 350 1.69 25.88 4.06
N THR A 351 2.73 26.56 3.58
CA THR A 351 2.55 27.68 2.65
C THR A 351 3.05 27.31 1.27
N TYR A 352 2.23 27.53 0.25
CA TYR A 352 2.53 27.22 -1.14
C TYR A 352 2.55 28.46 -2.02
N VAL A 353 3.46 28.47 -3.00
CA VAL A 353 3.44 29.34 -4.16
C VAL A 353 3.54 28.45 -5.39
N LYS A 354 2.44 28.35 -6.16
CA LYS A 354 2.36 27.53 -7.39
C LYS A 354 2.80 26.08 -7.15
N ASP A 355 2.13 25.39 -6.22
CA ASP A 355 2.38 24.01 -5.78
C ASP A 355 3.69 23.73 -5.04
N ARG A 356 4.56 24.74 -4.92
CA ARG A 356 5.86 24.59 -4.26
C ARG A 356 5.80 25.18 -2.86
N LEU A 357 6.34 24.45 -1.87
CA LEU A 357 6.46 24.96 -0.51
C LEU A 357 7.33 26.22 -0.52
N ASP A 358 6.76 27.33 -0.08
CA ASP A 358 7.38 28.65 -0.17
C ASP A 358 6.72 29.56 0.87
N GLY A 359 7.41 29.77 1.99
CA GLY A 359 6.89 30.42 3.17
C GLY A 359 6.90 29.53 4.42
N PRO A 360 6.27 29.99 5.51
CA PRO A 360 6.28 29.29 6.78
C PRO A 360 5.49 27.99 6.72
N SER A 361 5.97 26.97 7.42
CA SER A 361 5.28 25.70 7.61
C SER A 361 5.46 25.22 9.05
N GLU A 362 4.47 24.47 9.55
CA GLU A 362 4.44 23.99 10.92
C GLU A 362 3.63 22.69 11.05
N ARG A 363 4.09 21.80 11.94
CA ARG A 363 3.28 20.72 12.51
C ARG A 363 3.38 20.66 14.02
N ARG A 364 2.25 20.36 14.65
CA ARG A 364 2.04 20.27 16.09
C ARG A 364 1.30 18.98 16.46
N ILE A 365 1.54 18.51 17.67
CA ILE A 365 0.72 17.49 18.34
C ILE A 365 0.20 18.12 19.63
N GLY A 366 -1.09 18.45 19.68
CA GLY A 366 -1.64 19.30 20.74
C GLY A 366 -0.96 20.67 20.76
N THR A 367 -0.39 21.07 21.89
CA THR A 367 0.34 22.34 22.02
C THR A 367 1.82 22.25 21.62
N LEU A 368 2.36 21.03 21.48
CA LEU A 368 3.77 20.80 21.19
C LEU A 368 4.06 21.03 19.70
N VAL A 369 5.01 21.92 19.39
CA VAL A 369 5.60 22.02 18.05
C VAL A 369 6.41 20.76 17.78
N HIS A 370 5.99 19.97 16.80
CA HIS A 370 6.73 18.82 16.32
C HIS A 370 7.82 19.28 15.36
N TRP A 371 7.48 20.14 14.41
CA TRP A 371 8.46 20.89 13.62
C TRP A 371 7.90 22.23 13.15
N GLN A 372 8.79 23.19 12.92
CA GLN A 372 8.45 24.52 12.42
C GLN A 372 9.64 25.13 11.69
N GLY A 373 9.38 25.79 10.57
CA GLY A 373 10.40 26.55 9.86
C GLY A 373 9.84 27.22 8.61
N ASN A 374 10.74 27.67 7.74
CA ASN A 374 10.37 28.34 6.49
C ASN A 374 10.95 27.58 5.29
N TYR A 375 10.15 27.43 4.26
CA TYR A 375 10.61 26.98 2.95
C TYR A 375 10.88 28.16 2.03
N VAL A 376 11.89 28.06 1.18
CA VAL A 376 12.10 28.93 0.02
C VAL A 376 12.31 28.02 -1.17
N ASN A 377 11.49 28.17 -2.21
CA ASN A 377 11.57 27.33 -3.40
C ASN A 377 11.54 25.80 -3.14
N GLY A 378 10.80 25.35 -2.13
CA GLY A 378 10.70 23.94 -1.76
C GLY A 378 11.80 23.43 -0.82
N LYS A 379 12.76 24.29 -0.45
CA LYS A 379 13.90 23.94 0.41
C LYS A 379 13.81 24.61 1.76
N LYS A 380 14.23 23.92 2.82
CA LYS A 380 14.33 24.46 4.17
C LYS A 380 15.31 25.63 4.19
N GLN A 381 14.85 26.73 4.77
CA GLN A 381 15.60 27.97 4.90
C GLN A 381 15.42 28.55 6.30
N GLY A 382 16.50 29.11 6.86
CA GLY A 382 16.46 29.79 8.15
C GLY A 382 16.44 28.82 9.33
N GLN A 383 15.96 29.29 10.48
CA GLN A 383 15.91 28.49 11.70
C GLN A 383 14.78 27.46 11.62
N TRP A 384 15.10 26.21 11.97
CA TRP A 384 14.15 25.11 12.04
C TRP A 384 14.13 24.49 13.44
N ILE A 385 12.92 24.20 13.91
CA ILE A 385 12.66 23.38 15.08
C ILE A 385 12.24 22.02 14.55
N GLU A 386 12.85 20.94 15.05
CA GLU A 386 12.56 19.56 14.65
C GLU A 386 12.51 18.65 15.90
N PRO A 387 11.98 17.42 15.78
CA PRO A 387 11.98 16.47 16.88
C PRO A 387 13.41 16.15 17.31
N GLY A 388 13.71 16.40 18.58
CA GLY A 388 15.02 16.12 19.16
C GLY A 388 16.12 17.12 18.78
N GLY A 389 15.81 18.23 18.10
CA GLY A 389 16.83 19.24 17.81
C GLY A 389 16.44 20.24 16.73
N GLY A 390 17.25 21.28 16.55
CA GLY A 390 16.98 22.33 15.56
C GLY A 390 18.19 23.21 15.32
N GLY A 391 18.15 23.94 14.21
CA GLY A 391 19.23 24.83 13.79
C GLY A 391 18.96 25.49 12.45
N LEU A 392 19.99 26.13 11.92
CA LEU A 392 19.90 26.86 10.66
C LEU A 392 20.03 25.92 9.46
N TYR A 393 19.14 26.12 8.48
CA TYR A 393 19.22 25.59 7.13
C TYR A 393 19.48 26.69 6.10
N ILE A 394 20.29 26.38 5.10
CA ILE A 394 20.41 27.13 3.86
C ILE A 394 20.27 26.12 2.73
N ASP A 395 19.21 26.24 1.92
CA ASP A 395 18.91 25.31 0.83
C ASP A 395 18.94 23.81 1.23
N ASP A 396 18.25 23.45 2.32
CA ASP A 396 18.24 22.11 2.94
C ASP A 396 19.56 21.65 3.58
N ILE A 397 20.61 22.46 3.51
CA ILE A 397 21.92 22.15 4.10
C ILE A 397 22.01 22.75 5.50
N LYS A 398 22.38 21.92 6.48
CA LYS A 398 22.59 22.36 7.87
C LYS A 398 23.80 23.29 7.94
N GLN A 399 23.60 24.45 8.57
CA GLN A 399 24.61 25.50 8.73
C GLN A 399 24.54 26.05 10.15
N GLY A 400 25.63 26.66 10.62
CA GLY A 400 25.69 27.36 11.90
C GLY A 400 25.42 26.46 13.11
N PRO A 401 25.05 27.04 14.27
CA PRO A 401 24.84 26.26 15.49
C PRO A 401 23.59 25.38 15.38
N TRP A 402 23.75 24.12 15.76
CA TRP A 402 22.72 23.10 15.80
C TRP A 402 22.62 22.52 17.20
N LYS A 403 21.41 22.55 17.76
CA LYS A 403 21.10 21.94 19.06
C LYS A 403 20.46 20.58 18.86
N LYS A 404 20.92 19.56 19.57
CA LYS A 404 20.41 18.18 19.50
C LYS A 404 20.23 17.61 20.90
N ALA A 405 19.10 17.00 21.20
CA ALA A 405 18.87 16.29 22.46
C ALA A 405 19.66 14.98 22.50
N THR A 406 20.15 14.61 23.68
CA THR A 406 20.81 13.33 23.93
C THR A 406 19.84 12.35 24.62
N PRO A 407 20.02 11.02 24.49
CA PRO A 407 19.09 10.03 25.06
C PRO A 407 18.90 10.09 26.58
N ASP A 408 19.89 10.62 27.29
CA ASP A 408 19.92 10.84 28.73
C ASP A 408 19.24 12.17 29.16
N GLY A 409 18.64 12.90 28.23
CA GLY A 409 17.89 14.14 28.49
C GLY A 409 18.74 15.42 28.48
N GLY A 410 20.03 15.31 28.17
CA GLY A 410 20.93 16.42 27.91
C GLY A 410 20.77 17.01 26.51
N TRP A 411 21.75 17.84 26.12
CA TRP A 411 21.81 18.38 24.76
C TRP A 411 23.25 18.60 24.28
N GLN A 412 23.45 18.48 22.98
CA GLN A 412 24.64 18.86 22.27
C GLN A 412 24.37 20.16 21.50
N VAL A 413 25.35 21.05 21.45
CA VAL A 413 25.40 22.18 20.53
C VAL A 413 26.65 22.00 19.67
N LEU A 414 26.48 21.92 18.36
CA LEU A 414 27.57 21.75 17.41
C LEU A 414 27.43 22.74 16.26
N THR A 415 28.54 23.24 15.75
CA THR A 415 28.53 24.12 14.58
C THR A 415 28.58 23.27 13.31
N MET A 416 27.65 23.53 12.39
CA MET A 416 27.57 22.88 11.08
C MET A 416 28.09 23.81 10.00
N ARG A 417 28.85 23.26 9.06
CA ARG A 417 29.23 23.91 7.80
C ARG A 417 29.01 22.91 6.67
N ASP A 418 28.22 23.31 5.68
CA ASP A 418 27.96 22.51 4.49
C ASP A 418 27.44 21.08 4.79
N GLY A 419 26.66 20.95 5.86
CA GLY A 419 26.08 19.68 6.28
C GLY A 419 26.98 18.82 7.17
N GLU A 420 28.21 19.26 7.46
CA GLU A 420 29.16 18.54 8.31
C GLU A 420 29.49 19.32 9.60
N PRO A 421 29.83 18.64 10.71
CA PRO A 421 30.37 19.29 11.90
C PRO A 421 31.68 20.05 11.58
N GLU A 422 31.76 21.31 11.99
CA GLU A 422 32.91 22.18 11.79
C GLU A 422 33.08 23.10 13.00
N GLY A 423 34.23 23.06 13.66
CA GLY A 423 34.51 23.81 14.87
C GLY A 423 34.06 23.08 16.13
N LYS A 424 33.54 23.81 17.12
CA LYS A 424 33.31 23.31 18.48
C LYS A 424 31.98 22.55 18.61
N LEU A 425 32.02 21.42 19.29
CA LEU A 425 30.86 20.71 19.85
C LEU A 425 30.90 20.80 21.38
N GLU A 426 29.77 21.10 22.00
CA GLU A 426 29.58 21.12 23.45
C GLU A 426 28.42 20.20 23.82
N GLN A 427 28.64 19.26 24.73
CA GLN A 427 27.59 18.43 25.31
C GLN A 427 27.32 18.83 26.75
N TYR A 428 26.04 18.90 27.08
CA TYR A 428 25.55 19.22 28.41
C TYR A 428 24.67 18.09 28.92
N ALA A 429 24.81 17.76 30.20
CA ALA A 429 23.92 16.86 30.91
C ALA A 429 22.48 17.42 30.99
N ALA A 430 21.52 16.60 31.37
CA ALA A 430 20.14 17.03 31.62
C ALA A 430 20.03 18.20 32.64
N GLY A 431 20.97 18.26 33.60
CA GLY A 431 21.07 19.35 34.59
C GLY A 431 21.78 20.61 34.09
N GLY A 432 22.22 20.64 32.84
CA GLY A 432 22.92 21.78 32.21
C GLY A 432 24.42 21.85 32.46
N GLN A 433 25.02 20.89 33.17
CA GLN A 433 26.47 20.81 33.37
C GLN A 433 27.16 20.45 32.05
N LEU A 434 28.25 21.14 31.71
CA LEU A 434 29.08 20.78 30.55
C LEU A 434 29.79 19.46 30.83
N GLU A 435 29.63 18.49 29.95
CA GLU A 435 30.23 17.14 30.08
C GLU A 435 31.38 16.91 29.11
N LEU A 436 31.29 17.49 27.92
CA LEU A 436 32.21 17.22 26.81
C LEU A 436 32.35 18.44 25.92
N VAL A 437 33.60 18.71 25.52
CA VAL A 437 33.95 19.65 24.46
C VAL A 437 34.80 18.90 23.45
N GLU A 438 34.42 19.00 22.19
CA GLU A 438 35.14 18.43 21.05
C GLU A 438 35.34 19.52 19.98
N HIS A 439 36.31 19.30 19.11
CA HIS A 439 36.57 20.16 17.96
C HIS A 439 36.60 19.32 16.69
N TYR A 440 36.01 19.84 15.64
CA TYR A 440 35.83 19.19 14.35
C TYR A 440 36.39 20.05 13.22
N ARG A 441 36.89 19.39 12.18
CA ARG A 441 37.21 20.01 10.89
C ARG A 441 36.85 19.02 9.79
N PHE A 442 36.05 19.44 8.81
CA PHE A 442 35.53 18.56 7.74
C PHE A 442 34.86 17.29 8.29
N GLY A 443 34.06 17.44 9.35
CA GLY A 443 33.33 16.34 9.98
C GLY A 443 34.18 15.38 10.83
N GLU A 444 35.50 15.53 10.89
CA GLU A 444 36.39 14.68 11.70
C GLU A 444 36.88 15.40 12.96
N LEU A 445 37.12 14.66 14.06
CA LEU A 445 37.72 15.21 15.27
C LEU A 445 39.11 15.78 14.96
N GLU A 446 39.29 17.05 15.27
CA GLU A 446 40.49 17.84 14.99
C GLU A 446 40.66 18.91 16.06
N GLY A 447 41.75 18.81 16.83
CA GLY A 447 42.06 19.72 17.94
C GLY A 447 41.77 19.12 19.31
N PRO A 448 41.55 19.96 20.34
CA PRO A 448 41.43 19.50 21.71
C PRO A 448 40.06 18.86 21.99
N MET A 449 40.07 17.81 22.80
CA MET A 449 38.89 17.19 23.41
C MET A 449 39.02 17.28 24.92
N GLU A 450 37.96 17.71 25.60
CA GLU A 450 37.90 17.80 27.06
C GLU A 450 36.62 17.15 27.56
N SER A 451 36.67 16.40 28.67
CA SER A 451 35.45 16.00 29.37
C SER A 451 35.54 16.31 30.86
N PHE A 452 34.37 16.43 31.48
CA PHE A 452 34.22 16.93 32.84
C PHE A 452 33.45 15.92 33.70
N TYR A 453 33.74 15.92 34.99
CA TYR A 453 32.94 15.25 36.00
C TYR A 453 31.66 16.05 36.30
N PRO A 454 30.65 15.44 36.95
CA PRO A 454 29.40 16.13 37.29
C PRO A 454 29.58 17.39 38.17
N ASP A 455 30.69 17.49 38.92
CA ASP A 455 31.05 18.66 39.73
C ASP A 455 31.78 19.76 38.92
N GLY A 456 31.94 19.57 37.61
CA GLY A 456 32.62 20.48 36.69
C GLY A 456 34.14 20.34 36.65
N LYS A 457 34.73 19.45 37.45
CA LYS A 457 36.18 19.22 37.40
C LYS A 457 36.58 18.50 36.13
N ARG A 458 37.76 18.81 35.61
CA ARG A 458 38.28 18.16 34.40
C ARG A 458 38.50 16.68 34.66
N ARG A 459 37.90 15.84 33.82
CA ARG A 459 38.05 14.39 33.83
C ARG A 459 39.08 13.95 32.80
N TYR A 460 39.02 14.54 31.60
CA TYR A 460 39.84 14.14 30.47
C TYR A 460 40.30 15.35 29.67
N GLN A 461 41.50 15.25 29.10
CA GLN A 461 41.98 16.14 28.06
C GLN A 461 42.81 15.35 27.05
N GLY A 462 42.54 15.53 25.76
CA GLY A 462 43.29 14.90 24.68
C GLY A 462 43.37 15.80 23.45
N ALA A 463 44.26 15.47 22.53
CA ALA A 463 44.37 16.12 21.23
C ALA A 463 44.15 15.11 20.09
N PHE A 464 43.44 15.56 19.06
CA PHE A 464 43.08 14.76 17.90
C PHE A 464 43.54 15.44 16.61
N ALA A 465 43.94 14.62 15.62
CA ALA A 465 44.20 15.04 14.25
C ALA A 465 43.68 13.98 13.29
N ASN A 466 42.88 14.39 12.29
CA ASN A 466 42.23 13.50 11.31
C ASN A 466 41.51 12.31 11.99
N GLY A 467 40.72 12.61 13.02
CA GLY A 467 39.93 11.62 13.75
C GLY A 467 40.73 10.68 14.68
N LYS A 468 42.05 10.85 14.80
CA LYS A 468 42.92 9.99 15.63
C LYS A 468 43.57 10.79 16.75
N ARG A 469 43.82 10.15 17.90
CA ARG A 469 44.63 10.75 18.98
C ARG A 469 46.01 11.13 18.44
N ASP A 470 46.41 12.39 18.60
CA ASP A 470 47.72 12.90 18.19
C ASP A 470 48.16 13.99 19.15
N GLY A 471 49.22 13.73 19.91
CA GLY A 471 49.67 14.56 21.03
C GLY A 471 49.38 13.94 22.41
N ALA A 472 49.34 14.81 23.42
CA ALA A 472 49.17 14.42 24.82
C ALA A 472 47.73 14.05 25.16
N GLU A 473 47.57 13.02 25.98
CA GLU A 473 46.31 12.56 26.56
C GLU A 473 46.47 12.46 28.08
N THR A 474 45.55 13.06 28.82
CA THR A 474 45.53 13.03 30.29
C THR A 474 44.14 12.68 30.79
N LEU A 475 44.06 11.69 31.68
CA LEU A 475 42.86 11.36 32.44
C LEU A 475 43.13 11.66 33.91
N PHE A 476 42.20 12.35 34.57
CA PHE A 476 42.30 12.74 35.98
C PHE A 476 41.45 11.81 36.85
N TYR A 477 41.78 11.72 38.14
CA TYR A 477 40.89 11.14 39.14
C TYR A 477 39.69 12.08 39.44
N PRO A 478 38.62 11.60 40.11
CA PRO A 478 37.45 12.43 40.45
C PRO A 478 37.75 13.66 41.31
N ASP A 479 38.88 13.68 42.02
CA ASP A 479 39.35 14.87 42.73
C ASP A 479 39.77 16.02 41.79
N GLY A 480 40.03 15.72 40.51
CA GLY A 480 40.36 16.65 39.44
C GLY A 480 41.79 17.18 39.45
N GLU A 481 42.60 16.79 40.43
CA GLU A 481 43.95 17.34 40.65
C GLU A 481 45.04 16.38 40.19
N VAL A 482 44.84 15.07 40.35
CA VAL A 482 45.86 14.06 40.05
C VAL A 482 45.58 13.37 38.71
N PRO A 483 46.52 13.41 37.75
CA PRO A 483 46.43 12.58 36.54
C PRO A 483 46.47 11.10 36.91
N GLN A 484 45.40 10.36 36.66
CA GLN A 484 45.41 8.90 36.68
C GLN A 484 46.39 8.35 35.64
N PHE A 485 46.42 8.95 34.45
CA PHE A 485 47.47 8.73 33.49
C PHE A 485 47.75 9.95 32.63
N HIS A 486 48.96 10.01 32.11
CA HIS A 486 49.40 10.89 31.05
C HIS A 486 50.08 10.04 29.98
N ARG A 487 49.64 10.14 28.73
CA ARG A 487 50.12 9.34 27.60
C ARG A 487 50.37 10.24 26.41
N ASN A 488 51.30 9.83 25.55
CA ASN A 488 51.58 10.52 24.31
C ASN A 488 51.22 9.62 23.13
N TRP A 489 50.60 10.22 22.11
CA TRP A 489 50.12 9.57 20.91
C TRP A 489 50.70 10.25 19.68
N HIS A 490 50.90 9.49 18.61
CA HIS A 490 51.17 10.03 17.28
C HIS A 490 50.30 9.27 16.28
N LYS A 491 49.44 9.97 15.54
CA LYS A 491 48.54 9.36 14.53
C LYS A 491 47.79 8.10 15.01
N GLY A 492 47.34 8.10 16.27
CA GLY A 492 46.58 7.02 16.89
C GLY A 492 47.41 5.88 17.49
N VAL A 493 48.75 5.95 17.45
CA VAL A 493 49.63 4.97 18.11
C VAL A 493 50.38 5.58 19.29
N LEU A 494 50.59 4.80 20.36
CA LEU A 494 51.36 5.27 21.52
C LEU A 494 52.79 5.63 21.13
N HIS A 495 53.25 6.81 21.51
CA HIS A 495 54.58 7.30 21.18
C HIS A 495 55.05 8.29 22.25
N GLY A 496 56.27 8.14 22.77
CA GLY A 496 56.80 8.97 23.85
C GLY A 496 56.55 8.39 25.25
N VAL A 497 56.73 9.22 26.27
CA VAL A 497 56.65 8.82 27.69
C VAL A 497 55.19 8.70 28.12
N ASN A 498 54.87 7.59 28.78
CA ASN A 498 53.59 7.31 29.39
C ASN A 498 53.75 7.08 30.90
N ILE A 499 52.92 7.77 31.67
CA ILE A 499 52.91 7.73 33.13
C ILE A 499 51.51 7.33 33.58
N GLU A 500 51.41 6.37 34.47
CA GLU A 500 50.19 6.09 35.23
C GLU A 500 50.50 6.36 36.70
N ASN A 501 49.64 7.06 37.41
CA ASN A 501 49.83 7.39 38.83
C ASN A 501 48.80 6.64 39.69
N PHE A 502 49.11 6.54 40.98
CA PHE A 502 48.11 6.27 42.01
C PHE A 502 47.35 7.55 42.35
N GLN A 503 46.23 7.44 43.07
CA GLN A 503 45.49 8.61 43.54
C GLN A 503 46.30 9.47 44.53
N SER A 504 47.33 8.90 45.16
CA SER A 504 48.31 9.64 45.97
C SER A 504 49.18 10.61 45.16
N GLY A 505 49.12 10.56 43.83
CA GLY A 505 49.96 11.33 42.91
C GLY A 505 51.33 10.69 42.62
N LYS A 506 51.69 9.61 43.31
CA LYS A 506 52.93 8.87 43.06
C LYS A 506 52.82 8.03 41.77
N PRO A 507 53.91 7.85 41.00
CA PRO A 507 53.88 7.03 39.81
C PRO A 507 53.57 5.58 40.20
N LYS A 508 52.64 4.97 39.48
CA LYS A 508 52.34 3.54 39.47
C LYS A 508 53.13 2.82 38.39
N ARG A 509 53.26 3.46 37.22
CA ARG A 509 54.02 2.97 36.08
C ARG A 509 54.59 4.11 35.28
N ILE A 510 55.85 3.98 34.88
CA ILE A 510 56.51 4.87 33.91
C ILE A 510 57.11 4.02 32.81
N GLY A 511 56.92 4.40 31.55
CA GLY A 511 57.58 3.74 30.42
C GLY A 511 57.37 4.50 29.12
N ALA A 512 58.24 4.28 28.14
CA ALA A 512 58.15 4.95 26.85
C ALA A 512 57.73 3.99 25.74
N TYR A 513 57.07 4.54 24.72
CA TYR A 513 56.66 3.81 23.53
C TYR A 513 57.25 4.46 22.29
N ASN A 514 57.62 3.65 21.30
CA ASN A 514 57.92 4.11 19.95
C ASN A 514 57.03 3.34 18.96
N MET A 515 56.08 4.04 18.35
CA MET A 515 55.14 3.46 17.38
C MET A 515 54.38 2.25 17.94
N GLY A 516 53.91 2.35 19.19
CA GLY A 516 53.18 1.32 19.90
C GLY A 516 54.05 0.25 20.58
N MET A 517 55.34 0.19 20.30
CA MET A 517 56.26 -0.76 20.93
C MET A 517 56.90 -0.16 22.18
N LYS A 518 56.98 -0.94 23.27
CA LYS A 518 57.72 -0.53 24.48
C LYS A 518 59.18 -0.25 24.12
N THR A 519 59.76 0.81 24.65
CA THR A 519 61.19 1.14 24.46
C THR A 519 61.79 1.72 25.74
N GLY A 520 63.03 1.35 26.02
CA GLY A 520 63.77 1.87 27.16
C GLY A 520 63.28 1.31 28.49
N ARG A 521 63.40 2.10 29.56
CA ARG A 521 63.08 1.69 30.93
C ARG A 521 61.58 1.70 31.18
N PHE A 522 61.06 0.56 31.63
CA PHE A 522 59.74 0.45 32.24
C PHE A 522 59.88 0.20 33.72
N GLN A 523 59.25 1.04 34.52
CA GLN A 523 59.32 1.00 35.98
C GLN A 523 57.92 0.87 36.56
N TYR A 524 57.75 -0.03 37.52
CA TYR A 524 56.51 -0.29 38.25
C TYR A 524 56.74 -0.05 39.74
N PHE A 525 55.82 0.67 40.38
CA PHE A 525 55.97 1.09 41.77
C PHE A 525 54.76 0.67 42.61
N ARG A 526 54.96 0.54 43.92
CA ARG A 526 53.88 0.49 44.93
C ARG A 526 53.40 1.91 45.24
N ASP A 527 52.24 2.03 45.87
CA ASP A 527 51.66 3.32 46.27
C ASP A 527 52.47 4.05 47.36
N ASP A 528 53.33 3.34 48.09
CA ASP A 528 54.32 3.98 48.97
C ASP A 528 55.48 4.65 48.20
N GLY A 529 55.61 4.39 46.89
CA GLY A 529 56.66 4.90 46.01
C GLY A 529 57.82 3.92 45.80
N GLN A 530 57.79 2.73 46.42
CA GLN A 530 58.84 1.73 46.26
C GLN A 530 58.79 1.08 44.86
N LEU A 531 59.94 1.05 44.16
CA LEU A 531 60.09 0.33 42.90
C LEU A 531 59.93 -1.19 43.13
N ILE A 532 59.01 -1.79 42.40
CA ILE A 532 58.72 -3.24 42.42
C ILE A 532 59.49 -3.95 41.32
N GLU A 533 59.47 -3.37 40.12
CA GLU A 533 59.99 -4.00 38.90
C GLU A 533 60.56 -2.92 37.98
N GLU A 534 61.72 -3.20 37.41
CA GLU A 534 62.29 -2.45 36.28
C GLU A 534 62.67 -3.41 35.17
N THR A 535 62.21 -3.13 33.95
CA THR A 535 62.50 -3.93 32.75
C THR A 535 62.99 -3.03 31.62
N MET A 536 64.00 -3.51 30.88
CA MET A 536 64.53 -2.85 29.69
C MET A 536 63.94 -3.46 28.42
N TYR A 537 63.49 -2.62 27.48
CA TYR A 537 62.93 -3.04 26.19
C TYR A 537 63.67 -2.44 25.00
#